data_AF-A0A923MNH9-F1
#
_entry.id   AF-A0A923MNH9-F1
#
_cell.length_a   1.000
_cell.length_b   1.000
_cell.length_c   1.000
_cell.angle_alpha   90.00
_cell.angle_beta   90.00
_cell.angle_gamma   90.00
#
_symmetry.space_group_name_H-M   'P 1'
#
loop_
_entity.id
_entity.type
_entity.pdbx_description
1 polymer ?
#
loop_
_entity_poly.entity_id
_entity_poly.type
_entity_poly.pdbx_seq_one_letter_code
_entity_poly.pdbx_strand_id
1 'polypeptide(L)'
;MTYLRRFEPEELVHIGGDTYATRTHDSLKISNGKWCWWSRNIGGTNALDYLTRVERLSFLDAVQRILGEPPRVPPKSEPIAPLPKTEFTLPPKHADNRRVFAYLRSRGIDAEIINHCIKHGQLYEDAEHHNCVFVGYEHGKPAYGCLRSCVAFYEKL
;
A
#
# COMPACT_ATOMS: atom_id res chain seq x y z
N MET A 1 32.03 17.58 7.39
CA MET A 1 30.59 17.27 7.55
C MET A 1 29.97 18.43 8.30
N THR A 2 29.04 19.16 7.70
CA THR A 2 28.50 20.42 8.28
C THR A 2 27.56 20.17 9.47
N TYR A 3 26.87 19.01 9.48
CA TYR A 3 25.93 18.65 10.55
C TYR A 3 26.60 18.56 11.94
N LEU A 4 27.62 17.71 12.11
CA LEU A 4 28.29 17.55 13.43
C LEU A 4 28.92 18.86 13.92
N ARG A 5 29.52 19.65 13.01
CA ARG A 5 30.05 20.98 13.37
C ARG A 5 28.96 21.96 13.83
N ARG A 6 27.71 21.79 13.38
CA ARG A 6 26.59 22.71 13.65
C ARG A 6 25.73 22.28 14.84
N PHE A 7 25.52 20.99 15.03
CA PHE A 7 24.60 20.46 16.04
C PHE A 7 25.32 19.80 17.22
N GLU A 8 26.51 19.22 17.02
CA GLU A 8 27.22 18.43 18.03
C GLU A 8 28.74 18.73 18.00
N PRO A 9 29.15 20.00 18.19
CA PRO A 9 30.56 20.37 18.10
C PRO A 9 31.42 19.72 19.19
N GLU A 10 30.83 19.46 20.37
CA GLU A 10 31.50 18.83 21.52
C GLU A 10 31.95 17.39 21.26
N GLU A 11 31.28 16.74 20.32
CA GLU A 11 31.58 15.37 19.93
C GLU A 11 32.86 15.31 19.08
N LEU A 12 33.19 16.42 18.40
CA LEU A 12 34.33 16.49 17.48
C LEU A 12 35.62 16.86 18.23
N VAL A 13 36.54 15.92 18.31
CA VAL A 13 37.93 16.13 18.75
C VAL A 13 38.80 16.40 17.53
N HIS A 14 39.42 17.58 17.48
CA HIS A 14 40.34 17.94 16.40
C HIS A 14 41.68 17.20 16.56
N ILE A 15 42.09 16.46 15.52
CA ILE A 15 43.36 15.71 15.52
C ILE A 15 44.42 16.42 14.69
N GLY A 16 44.04 17.08 13.59
CA GLY A 16 44.97 17.81 12.72
C GLY A 16 44.43 17.99 11.30
N GLY A 17 44.80 19.11 10.67
CA GLY A 17 44.25 19.51 9.36
C GLY A 17 42.72 19.59 9.40
N ASP A 18 42.06 19.10 8.34
CA ASP A 18 40.59 18.96 8.28
C ASP A 18 40.06 17.62 8.84
N THR A 19 40.85 16.95 9.69
CA THR A 19 40.49 15.65 10.27
C THR A 19 40.05 15.76 11.73
N TYR A 20 38.91 15.15 12.02
CA TYR A 20 38.28 15.08 13.34
C TYR A 20 38.04 13.63 13.74
N ALA A 21 38.13 13.32 15.03
CA ALA A 21 37.59 12.09 15.60
C ALA A 21 36.39 12.44 16.47
N THR A 22 35.54 11.44 16.72
CA THR A 22 34.50 11.58 17.73
C THR A 22 35.01 11.17 19.11
N ARG A 23 34.53 11.84 20.17
CA ARG A 23 34.86 11.50 21.55
C ARG A 23 34.28 10.15 22.00
N THR A 24 33.08 9.83 21.53
CA THR A 24 32.28 8.67 21.96
C THR A 24 32.61 7.40 21.22
N HIS A 25 32.94 7.49 19.93
CA HIS A 25 33.17 6.32 19.08
C HIS A 25 34.66 6.10 18.83
N ASP A 26 35.17 4.98 19.34
CA ASP A 26 36.55 4.55 19.11
C ASP A 26 36.80 4.27 17.64
N SER A 27 37.89 4.83 17.10
CA SER A 27 38.33 4.71 15.70
C SER A 27 37.40 5.33 14.64
N LEU A 28 36.39 6.12 15.02
CA LEU A 28 35.62 6.90 14.05
C LEU A 28 36.40 8.18 13.68
N LYS A 29 36.68 8.35 12.39
CA LYS A 29 37.37 9.53 11.84
C LYS A 29 36.53 10.21 10.77
N ILE A 30 36.59 11.54 10.73
CA ILE A 30 35.84 12.40 9.81
C ILE A 30 36.84 13.31 9.10
N SER A 31 36.81 13.32 7.77
CA SER A 31 37.64 14.20 6.93
C SER A 31 36.88 14.63 5.68
N ASN A 32 36.93 15.92 5.34
CA ASN A 32 36.32 16.47 4.10
C ASN A 32 34.86 16.04 3.84
N GLY A 33 34.05 15.92 4.88
CA GLY A 33 32.64 15.48 4.73
C GLY A 33 32.44 13.97 4.71
N LYS A 34 33.50 13.19 4.64
CA LYS A 34 33.48 11.72 4.72
C LYS A 34 33.75 11.28 6.15
N TRP A 35 33.24 10.12 6.51
CA TRP A 35 33.48 9.49 7.81
C TRP A 35 33.74 8.00 7.62
N CYS A 36 34.65 7.46 8.42
CA CYS A 36 35.01 6.05 8.44
C CYS A 36 35.14 5.56 9.89
N TRP A 37 34.46 4.46 10.19
CA TRP A 37 34.56 3.74 11.46
C TRP A 37 35.33 2.44 11.24
N TRP A 38 36.63 2.47 11.53
CA TRP A 38 37.54 1.38 11.19
C TRP A 38 37.24 0.08 11.95
N SER A 39 36.93 0.16 13.25
CA SER A 39 36.61 -1.03 14.06
C SER A 39 35.31 -1.74 13.64
N ARG A 40 34.41 -1.04 12.95
CA ARG A 40 33.14 -1.58 12.44
C ARG A 40 33.15 -1.79 10.93
N ASN A 41 34.24 -1.44 10.25
CA ASN A 41 34.40 -1.47 8.79
C ASN A 41 33.23 -0.83 8.03
N ILE A 42 32.73 0.31 8.53
CA ILE A 42 31.66 1.09 7.90
C ILE A 42 32.14 2.51 7.64
N GLY A 43 31.65 3.12 6.56
CA GLY A 43 31.93 4.51 6.23
C GLY A 43 30.81 5.10 5.41
N GLY A 44 30.84 6.42 5.26
CA GLY A 44 29.84 7.18 4.53
C GLY A 44 30.33 8.57 4.16
N THR A 45 29.58 9.22 3.27
CA THR A 45 29.90 10.56 2.74
C THR A 45 28.85 11.61 3.11
N ASN A 46 27.71 11.18 3.68
CA ASN A 46 26.60 12.05 4.03
C ASN A 46 26.28 11.96 5.53
N ALA A 47 25.63 12.99 6.07
CA ALA A 47 25.26 13.07 7.48
C ALA A 47 24.15 12.08 7.84
N LEU A 48 23.34 11.70 6.86
CA LEU A 48 22.20 10.80 7.03
C LEU A 48 22.65 9.36 7.30
N ASP A 49 23.63 8.87 6.55
CA ASP A 49 24.30 7.58 6.74
C ASP A 49 25.03 7.55 8.07
N TYR A 50 25.62 8.68 8.50
CA TYR A 50 26.21 8.78 9.83
C TYR A 50 25.15 8.53 10.90
N LEU A 51 24.04 9.29 10.87
CA LEU A 51 22.96 9.18 11.85
C LEU A 51 22.27 7.80 11.82
N THR A 52 22.10 7.20 10.66
CA THR A 52 21.43 5.89 10.55
C THR A 52 22.36 4.71 10.88
N ARG A 53 23.65 4.78 10.55
CA ARG A 53 24.60 3.67 10.76
C ARG A 53 25.38 3.76 12.07
N VAL A 54 25.71 4.96 12.52
CA VAL A 54 26.45 5.22 13.78
C VAL A 54 25.47 5.39 14.93
N GLU A 55 24.60 6.41 14.87
CA GLU A 55 23.61 6.70 15.93
C GLU A 55 22.40 5.74 15.92
N ARG A 56 22.31 4.85 14.93
CA ARG A 56 21.22 3.87 14.76
C ARG A 56 19.82 4.50 14.76
N LEU A 57 19.71 5.74 14.29
CA LEU A 57 18.43 6.43 14.16
C LEU A 57 17.63 5.85 12.99
N SER A 58 16.30 5.90 13.10
CA SER A 58 15.46 5.62 11.94
C SER A 58 15.72 6.67 10.85
N PHE A 59 15.48 6.31 9.59
CA PHE A 59 15.66 7.25 8.49
C PHE A 59 14.88 8.55 8.72
N LEU A 60 13.66 8.45 9.23
CA LEU A 60 12.80 9.60 9.50
C LEU A 60 13.40 10.50 10.60
N ASP A 61 13.82 9.91 11.72
CA ASP A 61 14.43 10.66 12.83
C ASP A 61 15.74 11.32 12.40
N ALA A 62 16.54 10.62 11.59
CA ALA A 62 17.79 11.15 11.04
C ALA A 62 17.55 12.36 10.12
N VAL A 63 16.52 12.31 9.26
CA VAL A 63 16.12 13.45 8.42
C VAL A 63 15.63 14.61 9.28
N GLN A 64 14.75 14.36 10.25
CA GLN A 64 14.24 15.40 11.15
C GLN A 64 15.37 16.10 11.91
N ARG A 65 16.35 15.32 12.40
CA ARG A 65 17.51 15.85 13.12
C ARG A 65 18.43 16.69 12.23
N ILE A 66 18.58 16.33 10.95
CA ILE A 66 19.30 17.17 9.97
C ILE A 66 18.57 18.48 9.69
N LEU A 67 17.24 18.44 9.60
CA LEU A 67 16.40 19.61 9.34
C LEU A 67 16.25 20.53 10.56
N GLY A 68 16.63 20.06 11.77
CA GLY A 68 16.43 20.79 13.01
C GLY A 68 14.96 20.89 13.44
N GLU A 69 14.10 20.04 12.87
CA GLU A 69 12.69 19.98 13.24
C GLU A 69 12.52 19.16 14.53
N PRO A 70 11.60 19.55 15.44
CA PRO A 70 11.27 18.71 16.57
C PRO A 70 10.72 17.36 16.07
N PRO A 71 10.91 16.26 16.82
CA PRO A 71 10.38 14.96 16.44
C PRO A 71 8.88 15.11 16.15
N ARG A 72 8.48 14.96 14.88
CA ARG A 72 7.05 14.88 14.57
C ARG A 72 6.61 13.53 15.12
N VAL A 73 5.93 13.57 16.25
CA VAL A 73 5.10 12.46 16.69
C VAL A 73 4.17 12.21 15.51
N PRO A 74 4.29 11.06 14.81
CA PRO A 74 3.29 10.73 13.80
C PRO A 74 1.96 10.85 14.50
N PRO A 75 0.95 11.54 13.92
CA PRO A 75 -0.35 11.63 14.55
C PRO A 75 -0.71 10.20 14.92
N LYS A 76 -1.00 9.97 16.22
CA LYS A 76 -1.50 8.68 16.69
C LYS A 76 -2.54 8.32 15.66
N SER A 77 -2.32 7.22 14.93
CA SER A 77 -3.34 6.67 14.07
C SER A 77 -4.52 6.47 14.98
N GLU A 78 -5.49 7.39 14.91
CA GLU A 78 -6.74 7.23 15.63
C GLU A 78 -7.20 5.83 15.23
N PRO A 79 -7.60 4.98 16.20
CA PRO A 79 -8.16 3.69 15.85
C PRO A 79 -9.27 3.99 14.85
N ILE A 80 -9.04 3.62 13.59
CA ILE A 80 -10.02 3.77 12.53
C ILE A 80 -11.25 3.08 13.11
N ALA A 81 -12.27 3.88 13.45
CA ALA A 81 -13.53 3.34 13.89
C ALA A 81 -13.89 2.29 12.83
N PRO A 82 -14.17 1.03 13.22
CA PRO A 82 -14.39 -0.03 12.26
C PRO A 82 -15.40 0.49 11.26
N LEU A 83 -14.97 0.60 9.99
CA LEU A 83 -15.80 1.10 8.92
C LEU A 83 -17.15 0.40 9.05
N PRO A 84 -18.28 1.14 9.05
CA PRO A 84 -19.59 0.52 9.14
C PRO A 84 -19.62 -0.59 8.09
N LYS A 85 -19.88 -1.82 8.53
CA LYS A 85 -19.91 -2.98 7.65
C LYS A 85 -21.00 -2.70 6.63
N THR A 86 -20.62 -2.31 5.42
CA THR A 86 -21.57 -2.16 4.32
C THR A 86 -22.28 -3.50 4.18
N GLU A 87 -23.58 -3.52 4.45
CA GLU A 87 -24.37 -4.72 4.31
C GLU A 87 -24.32 -5.19 2.86
N PHE A 88 -24.15 -6.49 2.65
CA PHE A 88 -24.10 -7.07 1.32
C PHE A 88 -25.48 -6.93 0.66
N THR A 89 -25.58 -6.08 -0.35
CA THR A 89 -26.80 -5.87 -1.13
C THR A 89 -26.60 -6.32 -2.57
N LEU A 90 -27.53 -7.13 -3.07
CA LEU A 90 -27.57 -7.51 -4.47
C LEU A 90 -28.25 -6.41 -5.32
N PRO A 91 -27.84 -6.23 -6.59
CA PRO A 91 -28.53 -5.35 -7.51
C PRO A 91 -30.01 -5.72 -7.73
N PRO A 92 -30.85 -4.76 -8.12
CA PRO A 92 -32.23 -5.04 -8.48
C PRO A 92 -32.30 -5.95 -9.70
N LYS A 93 -33.16 -6.98 -9.62
CA LYS A 93 -33.38 -7.92 -10.73
C LYS A 93 -34.28 -7.31 -11.80
N HIS A 94 -33.87 -7.39 -13.06
CA HIS A 94 -34.67 -7.05 -14.23
C HIS A 94 -35.82 -8.05 -14.43
N ALA A 95 -36.92 -7.61 -15.06
CA ALA A 95 -38.10 -8.45 -15.29
C ALA A 95 -37.80 -9.65 -16.21
N ASP A 96 -36.91 -9.45 -17.19
CA ASP A 96 -36.49 -10.44 -18.18
C ASP A 96 -34.99 -10.73 -18.09
N ASN A 97 -34.58 -11.95 -18.43
CA ASN A 97 -33.16 -12.36 -18.47
C ASN A 97 -32.66 -12.65 -19.90
N ARG A 98 -33.33 -12.09 -20.91
CA ARG A 98 -33.12 -12.43 -22.33
C ARG A 98 -31.71 -12.07 -22.80
N ARG A 99 -31.18 -10.92 -22.36
CA ARG A 99 -29.85 -10.47 -22.78
C ARG A 99 -28.76 -11.31 -22.14
N VAL A 100 -28.88 -11.57 -20.84
CA VAL A 100 -27.96 -12.47 -20.12
C VAL A 100 -27.99 -13.88 -20.71
N PHE A 101 -29.18 -14.39 -21.02
CA PHE A 101 -29.33 -15.71 -21.65
C PHE A 101 -28.63 -15.78 -23.01
N ALA A 102 -28.87 -14.80 -23.88
CA ALA A 102 -28.22 -14.75 -25.20
C ALA A 102 -26.70 -14.62 -25.09
N TYR A 103 -26.22 -13.76 -24.17
CA TYR A 103 -24.79 -13.54 -23.92
C TYR A 103 -24.09 -14.81 -23.43
N LEU A 104 -24.65 -15.51 -22.44
CA LEU A 104 -24.02 -16.74 -21.92
C LEU A 104 -24.06 -17.88 -22.95
N ARG A 105 -25.14 -17.96 -23.74
CA ARG A 105 -25.25 -18.91 -24.84
C ARG A 105 -24.19 -18.64 -25.92
N SER A 106 -23.94 -17.37 -26.28
CA SER A 106 -22.89 -17.02 -27.25
C SER A 106 -21.48 -17.28 -26.73
N ARG A 107 -21.32 -17.43 -25.40
CA ARG A 107 -20.05 -17.83 -24.75
C ARG A 107 -19.90 -19.36 -24.62
N GLY A 108 -20.83 -20.13 -25.20
CA GLY A 108 -20.78 -21.59 -25.22
C GLY A 108 -21.34 -22.27 -23.98
N ILE A 109 -22.10 -21.55 -23.14
CA ILE A 109 -22.79 -22.17 -22.00
C ILE A 109 -24.11 -22.78 -22.46
N ASP A 110 -24.37 -24.01 -22.03
CA ASP A 110 -25.58 -24.75 -22.39
C ASP A 110 -26.84 -24.05 -21.85
N ALA A 111 -27.89 -24.03 -22.67
CA ALA A 111 -29.17 -23.41 -22.34
C ALA A 111 -29.83 -24.04 -21.10
N GLU A 112 -29.69 -25.35 -20.89
CA GLU A 112 -30.23 -26.04 -19.72
C GLU A 112 -29.56 -25.55 -18.43
N ILE A 113 -28.23 -25.37 -18.46
CA ILE A 113 -27.46 -24.86 -17.31
C ILE A 113 -27.89 -23.42 -17.00
N ILE A 114 -28.01 -22.57 -18.02
CA ILE A 114 -28.44 -21.18 -17.83
C ILE A 114 -29.85 -21.13 -17.22
N ASN A 115 -30.79 -21.90 -17.76
CA ASN A 115 -32.16 -21.95 -17.26
C ASN A 115 -32.24 -22.51 -15.83
N HIS A 116 -31.42 -23.52 -15.52
CA HIS A 116 -31.30 -24.05 -14.17
C HIS A 116 -30.86 -22.95 -13.20
N CYS A 117 -29.76 -22.25 -13.49
CA CYS A 117 -29.27 -21.17 -12.62
C CYS A 117 -30.27 -20.01 -12.48
N ILE A 118 -31.00 -19.64 -13.55
CA ILE A 118 -32.06 -18.61 -13.47
C ILE A 118 -33.21 -19.07 -12.57
N LYS A 119 -33.66 -20.32 -12.73
CA LYS A 119 -34.76 -20.90 -11.94
C LYS A 119 -34.41 -20.98 -10.46
N HIS A 120 -33.16 -21.30 -10.14
CA HIS A 120 -32.65 -21.38 -8.78
C HIS A 120 -32.21 -20.01 -8.21
N GLY A 121 -32.40 -18.91 -8.95
CA GLY A 121 -32.03 -17.56 -8.50
C GLY A 121 -30.53 -17.28 -8.44
N GLN A 122 -29.70 -18.23 -8.89
CA GLN A 122 -28.24 -18.12 -8.94
C GLN A 122 -27.75 -17.22 -10.07
N LEU A 123 -28.63 -16.91 -11.02
CA LEU A 123 -28.34 -16.09 -12.18
C LEU A 123 -29.52 -15.18 -12.50
N TYR A 124 -29.26 -13.89 -12.65
CA TYR A 124 -30.27 -12.95 -13.16
C TYR A 124 -29.65 -11.77 -13.90
N GLU A 125 -30.48 -11.03 -14.62
CA GLU A 125 -30.14 -9.79 -15.31
C GLU A 125 -30.37 -8.59 -14.40
N ASP A 126 -29.35 -7.76 -14.23
CA ASP A 126 -29.43 -6.50 -13.48
C ASP A 126 -30.36 -5.49 -14.17
N ALA A 127 -31.21 -4.82 -13.40
CA ALA A 127 -32.24 -3.92 -13.94
C ALA A 127 -31.67 -2.63 -14.54
N GLU A 128 -30.55 -2.13 -14.02
CA GLU A 128 -30.02 -0.82 -14.43
C GLU A 128 -29.08 -0.95 -15.64
N HIS A 129 -28.19 -1.94 -15.62
CA HIS A 129 -27.13 -2.07 -16.62
C HIS A 129 -27.25 -3.32 -17.49
N HIS A 130 -28.28 -4.15 -17.29
CA HIS A 130 -28.46 -5.43 -17.99
C HIS A 130 -27.23 -6.35 -17.88
N ASN A 131 -26.53 -6.26 -16.76
CA ASN A 131 -25.39 -7.11 -16.44
C ASN A 131 -25.85 -8.50 -15.98
N CYS A 132 -24.99 -9.48 -16.18
CA CYS A 132 -25.15 -10.82 -15.64
C CYS A 132 -24.74 -10.83 -14.16
N VAL A 133 -25.71 -11.10 -13.28
CA VAL A 133 -25.49 -11.23 -11.84
C VAL A 133 -25.51 -12.69 -11.45
N PHE A 134 -24.39 -13.18 -10.91
CA PHE A 134 -24.29 -14.49 -10.30
C PHE A 134 -24.42 -14.37 -8.80
N VAL A 135 -25.32 -15.15 -8.21
CA VAL A 135 -25.57 -15.20 -6.77
C VAL A 135 -25.18 -16.57 -6.27
N GLY A 136 -24.40 -16.61 -5.19
CA GLY A 136 -24.27 -17.83 -4.43
C GLY A 136 -24.85 -17.67 -3.03
N TYR A 137 -25.31 -18.81 -2.53
CA TYR A 137 -26.12 -18.90 -1.34
C TYR A 137 -25.38 -19.68 -0.27
N GLU A 138 -25.34 -19.12 0.93
CA GLU A 138 -24.90 -19.80 2.14
C GLU A 138 -26.14 -20.05 3.02
N HIS A 139 -26.43 -21.31 3.33
CA HIS A 139 -27.65 -21.72 4.07
C HIS A 139 -28.96 -21.15 3.49
N GLY A 140 -29.05 -21.02 2.16
CA GLY A 140 -30.23 -20.49 1.47
C GLY A 140 -30.35 -18.96 1.46
N LYS A 141 -29.37 -18.22 2.00
CA LYS A 141 -29.31 -16.76 1.95
C LYS A 141 -28.23 -16.30 0.96
N PRO A 142 -28.48 -15.26 0.17
CA PRO A 142 -27.47 -14.71 -0.73
C PRO A 142 -26.30 -14.15 0.10
N ALA A 143 -25.13 -14.78 -0.04
CA ALA A 143 -23.94 -14.42 0.73
C ALA A 143 -22.82 -13.88 -0.16
N TYR A 144 -22.91 -14.13 -1.47
CA TYR A 144 -21.92 -13.71 -2.45
C TYR A 144 -22.59 -13.34 -3.77
N GLY A 145 -22.05 -12.31 -4.43
CA GLY A 145 -22.55 -11.77 -5.68
C GLY A 145 -21.39 -11.42 -6.62
N CYS A 146 -21.46 -11.84 -7.87
CA CYS A 146 -20.50 -11.47 -8.91
C CYS A 146 -21.24 -10.86 -10.09
N LEU A 147 -20.75 -9.71 -10.57
CA LEU A 147 -21.28 -9.03 -11.73
C LEU A 147 -20.36 -9.22 -12.94
N ARG A 148 -20.95 -9.55 -14.08
CA ARG A 148 -20.28 -9.60 -15.38
C ARG A 148 -21.04 -8.75 -16.37
N SER A 149 -20.35 -7.85 -17.03
CA SER A 149 -20.96 -7.04 -18.09
C SER A 149 -21.38 -7.92 -19.26
N CYS A 150 -22.61 -7.69 -19.74
CA CYS A 150 -23.15 -8.31 -20.95
C CYS A 150 -22.99 -7.41 -22.19
N VAL A 151 -22.32 -6.26 -22.06
CA VAL A 151 -22.04 -5.37 -23.18
C VAL A 151 -20.90 -5.96 -24.00
N ALA A 152 -21.25 -6.86 -24.91
CA ALA A 152 -20.48 -7.03 -26.13
C ALA A 152 -20.83 -5.87 -27.06
N PHE A 153 -19.83 -5.12 -27.52
CA PHE A 153 -20.00 -4.19 -28.64
C PHE A 153 -20.65 -4.95 -29.80
N TYR A 154 -21.94 -4.71 -30.05
CA TYR A 154 -22.57 -5.02 -31.33
C TYR A 154 -22.49 -3.76 -32.19
N GLU A 155 -21.31 -3.46 -32.72
CA GLU A 155 -21.26 -2.76 -34.01
C GLU A 155 -21.57 -3.80 -35.07
N LYS A 156 -22.81 -3.77 -35.58
CA LYS A 156 -23.06 -4.28 -36.92
C LYS A 156 -22.36 -3.32 -37.88
N LEU A 157 -21.28 -3.77 -38.51
CA LEU A 157 -20.90 -3.31 -39.84
C LEU A 157 -21.84 -3.94 -40.87
#